data_AF-A0A1S9I224-F1
#
_entry.id   AF-A0A1S9I224-F1
#
_cell.length_a   1.000
_cell.length_b   1.000
_cell.length_c   1.000
_cell.angle_alpha   90.00
_cell.angle_beta   90.00
_cell.angle_gamma   90.00
#
_symmetry.space_group_name_H-M   'P 1'
#
loop_
_entity.id
_entity.type
_entity.pdbx_description
1 polymer ?
#
loop_
_entity_poly.entity_id
_entity_poly.type
_entity_poly.pdbx_seq_one_letter_code
_entity_poly.pdbx_strand_id
1 'polypeptide(L)' 'MNNLQIFKNHEFGEIRTIQNENVIWFIGKDVAKCLGYKDTDQSLRNHVDSEDKLTRKIDGAGQSRKMTIINESGLYSLG' A
#
# COMPACT_ATOMS: atom_id res chain seq x y z
N MET A 1 -5.65 -5.18 -17.08
CA MET A 1 -4.27 -4.66 -16.92
C MET A 1 -4.29 -3.75 -15.71
N ASN A 2 -3.65 -4.15 -14.61
CA ASN A 2 -3.53 -3.31 -13.43
C ASN A 2 -2.20 -2.59 -13.51
N ASN A 3 -2.23 -1.29 -13.75
CA ASN A 3 -1.00 -0.51 -13.86
C ASN A 3 -0.55 -0.12 -12.46
N LEU A 4 0.66 -0.55 -12.10
CA LEU A 4 1.38 -0.05 -10.94
C LEU A 4 1.80 1.39 -11.26
N GLN A 5 1.40 2.34 -10.43
CA GLN A 5 1.81 3.74 -10.51
C GLN A 5 2.72 4.05 -9.32
N ILE A 6 3.67 4.97 -9.50
CA ILE A 6 4.60 5.38 -8.44
C ILE A 6 4.45 6.87 -8.26
N PHE A 7 4.04 7.27 -7.05
CA PHE A 7 4.02 8.66 -6.61
C PHE A 7 5.29 8.93 -5.83
N LYS A 8 6.03 9.98 -6.20
CA LYS A 8 7.24 10.40 -5.52
C LYS A 8 7.05 11.81 -4.97
N ASN A 9 7.40 11.99 -3.71
CA ASN A 9 7.40 13.28 -3.04
C ASN A 9 8.68 13.41 -2.21
N HIS A 10 9.23 14.61 -2.14
CA HIS A 10 10.49 14.86 -1.45
C HIS A 10 10.38 14.75 0.07
N GLU A 11 9.20 15.02 0.64
CA GLU A 11 8.95 15.03 2.08
C GLU A 11 8.59 13.64 2.61
N PHE A 12 7.71 12.90 1.92
CA PHE A 12 7.26 11.58 2.38
C PHE A 12 7.83 10.39 1.60
N GLY A 13 8.58 10.60 0.51
CA GLY A 13 9.24 9.54 -0.25
C GLY A 13 8.39 8.97 -1.39
N GLU A 14 8.53 7.67 -1.65
CA GLU A 14 7.89 7.00 -2.79
C GLU A 14 6.77 6.05 -2.33
N ILE A 15 5.56 6.28 -2.82
CA ILE A 15 4.38 5.43 -2.58
C ILE A 15 3.94 4.81 -3.90
N ARG A 16 3.85 3.48 -3.92
CA ARG A 16 3.31 2.76 -5.07
C ARG A 16 1.81 2.56 -4.91
N THR A 17 1.07 2.68 -6.00
CA THR A 17 -0.37 2.47 -6.06
C THR A 17 -0.75 1.56 -7.21
N ILE A 18 -1.94 0.98 -7.11
CA ILE A 18 -2.54 0.12 -8.13
C ILE A 18 -3.95 0.65 -8.36
N GLN A 19 -4.26 0.96 -9.61
CA GLN A 19 -5.64 1.21 -10.01
C GLN A 19 -6.32 -0.13 -10.33
N ASN A 20 -7.42 -0.43 -9.63
CA ASN A 20 -8.23 -1.61 -9.88
C ASN A 20 -9.71 -1.22 -9.81
N GLU A 21 -10.49 -1.51 -10.86
CA GLU A 21 -11.95 -1.26 -10.87
C GLU A 21 -12.34 0.18 -10.50
N ASN A 22 -11.57 1.16 -11.01
CA ASN A 22 -11.69 2.59 -10.70
C ASN A 22 -11.39 2.99 -9.24
N VAL A 23 -10.96 2.05 -8.40
CA VAL A 23 -10.49 2.32 -7.04
C VAL A 23 -8.96 2.36 -7.03
N ILE A 24 -8.41 3.34 -6.32
CA ILE A 24 -6.98 3.45 -6.07
C ILE A 24 -6.65 2.67 -4.80
N TRP A 25 -5.68 1.77 -4.92
CA TRP A 25 -5.13 1.01 -3.81
C TRP A 25 -3.67 1.39 -3.60
N PHE A 26 -3.27 1.57 -2.36
CA PHE A 26 -1.90 1.93 -1.97
C PHE A 26 -1.16 0.70 -1.48
N ILE A 27 0.14 0.61 -1.73
CA ILE A 27 0.97 -0.41 -1.09
C ILE A 27 1.11 -0.05 0.39
N GLY A 28 0.45 -0.80 1.26
CA GLY A 28 0.38 -0.49 2.68
C GLY A 28 1.75 -0.41 3.34
N LYS A 29 2.71 -1.24 2.87
CA LYS A 29 4.10 -1.19 3.35
C LYS A 29 4.78 0.14 3.03
N ASP A 30 4.54 0.71 1.86
CA ASP A 30 5.15 1.97 1.46
C ASP A 30 4.55 3.10 2.29
N VAL A 31 3.21 3.14 2.41
CA VAL A 31 2.48 4.09 3.26
C VAL A 31 2.99 4.06 4.71
N ALA A 32 3.01 2.88 5.34
CA ALA A 32 3.44 2.75 6.72
C ALA A 32 4.92 3.19 6.90
N LYS A 33 5.77 2.92 5.91
CA LYS A 33 7.17 3.39 5.92
C LYS A 33 7.25 4.92 5.80
N CYS A 34 6.45 5.53 4.93
CA CYS A 34 6.36 6.98 4.77
C CYS A 34 5.92 7.67 6.06
N LEU A 35 5.03 7.04 6.83
CA LEU A 35 4.56 7.51 8.14
C LEU A 35 5.57 7.25 9.28
N GLY A 36 6.70 6.61 8.99
CA GLY A 36 7.76 6.37 9.98
C GLY A 36 7.57 5.13 10.86
N TYR A 37 6.64 4.24 10.52
CA TYR A 37 6.49 2.98 11.26
C TYR A 37 7.72 2.09 11.07
N LYS A 38 8.30 1.65 12.20
CA LYS A 38 9.42 0.70 12.21
C LYS A 38 8.99 -0.70 11.78
N ASP A 39 7.82 -1.15 12.27
CA ASP A 39 7.21 -2.42 11.88
C ASP A 39 5.96 -2.15 11.03
N THR A 40 6.18 -1.97 9.74
CA THR A 40 5.10 -1.69 8.77
C THR A 40 4.03 -2.77 8.75
N ASP A 41 4.42 -4.03 8.99
CA ASP A 41 3.52 -5.16 8.90
C ASP A 41 2.61 -5.25 10.13
N GLN A 42 3.18 -5.07 11.33
CA GLN A 42 2.40 -4.96 12.56
C GLN A 42 1.42 -3.78 12.48
N SER A 43 1.87 -2.62 11.99
CA SER A 43 1.01 -1.44 11.87
C SER A 43 -0.21 -1.70 10.98
N LEU A 44 -0.01 -2.34 9.83
CA LEU A 44 -1.10 -2.73 8.93
C LEU A 44 -2.06 -3.77 9.54
N ARG A 45 -1.58 -4.61 10.46
CA ARG A 45 -2.45 -5.57 11.16
C ARG A 45 -3.29 -4.89 12.22
N ASN A 46 -2.70 -3.96 12.97
CA ASN A 46 -3.30 -3.37 14.16
C ASN A 46 -4.16 -2.14 13.87
N HIS A 47 -3.84 -1.38 12.82
CA HIS A 47 -4.50 -0.10 12.54
C HIS A 47 -5.47 -0.18 11.36
N VAL A 48 -5.26 -1.09 10.42
CA VAL A 48 -6.10 -1.18 9.21
C VAL A 48 -7.08 -2.35 9.35
N ASP A 49 -8.36 -2.07 9.15
CA ASP A 49 -9.40 -3.09 9.19
C ASP A 49 -9.26 -4.11 8.05
N SER A 50 -9.82 -5.30 8.24
CA SER A 50 -9.72 -6.37 7.23
C SER A 50 -10.46 -6.04 5.92
N GLU A 51 -11.47 -5.18 5.97
CA GLU A 51 -12.19 -4.72 4.78
C GLU A 51 -11.42 -3.67 3.98
N ASP A 52 -10.53 -2.94 4.66
CA ASP A 52 -9.72 -1.86 4.07
C ASP A 52 -8.37 -2.33 3.53
N LYS A 53 -8.06 -3.63 3.67
CA LYS A 53 -6.82 -4.23 3.18
C LYS A 53 -7.05 -5.49 2.37
N LEU A 54 -6.26 -5.65 1.32
CA LEU A 54 -6.23 -6.85 0.49
C LEU A 54 -4.80 -7.35 0.32
N THR A 55 -4.62 -8.65 0.21
CA THR A 55 -3.33 -9.22 -0.22
C THR A 55 -3.36 -9.45 -1.72
N ARG A 56 -2.49 -8.76 -2.45
CA ARG A 56 -2.40 -8.90 -3.90
C ARG A 56 -1.04 -9.41 -4.32
N LYS A 57 -1.05 -10.31 -5.30
CA LYS A 57 0.14 -10.73 -6.03
C LYS A 57 0.49 -9.62 -7.02
N ILE A 58 1.65 -9.03 -6.84
CA ILE A 58 2.15 -7.95 -7.70
C ILE A 58 3.34 -8.50 -8.46
N ASP A 59 3.19 -8.51 -9.77
CA ASP A 59 4.23 -8.95 -10.70
C ASP A 59 5.12 -7.74 -11.02
N GLY A 60 6.36 -7.78 -10.55
CA GLY A 60 7.36 -6.72 -10.81
C GLY A 60 8.68 -7.35 -11.24
N ALA A 61 9.18 -6.94 -12.43
CA ALA A 61 10.50 -7.36 -12.95
C ALA A 61 10.78 -8.87 -12.86
N GLY A 62 9.79 -9.71 -13.22
CA GLY A 62 9.93 -11.18 -13.22
C GLY A 62 9.84 -11.84 -11.84
N GLN A 63 9.68 -11.07 -10.76
CA GLN A 63 9.39 -11.59 -9.44
C GLN A 63 7.96 -11.27 -9.04
N SER A 64 7.26 -12.29 -8.56
CA SER A 64 5.92 -12.11 -8.06
C SER A 64 5.91 -12.18 -6.55
N ARG A 65 5.47 -11.08 -5.92
CA ARG A 65 5.44 -10.96 -4.45
C ARG A 65 4.01 -10.69 -4.01
N LYS A 66 3.59 -11.33 -2.93
CA LYS A 66 2.36 -10.99 -2.23
C LYS A 66 2.63 -9.74 -1.40
N MET A 67 1.88 -8.67 -1.64
CA MET A 67 1.95 -7.44 -0.86
C MET A 67 0.55 -7.07 -0.37
N THR A 68 0.50 -6.50 0.83
CA THR A 68 -0.72 -5.90 1.36
C THR A 68 -0.93 -4.56 0.69
N ILE A 69 -2.10 -4.38 0.09
CA ILE A 69 -2.61 -3.12 -0.41
C ILE A 69 -3.74 -2.63 0.49
N ILE A 70 -3.89 -1.32 0.61
CA ILE A 70 -4.93 -0.67 1.41
C ILE A 70 -5.69 0.34 0.56
N ASN A 71 -6.97 0.56 0.83
CA ASN A 71 -7.76 1.60 0.18
C ASN A 71 -7.52 2.96 0.87
N GLU A 72 -8.33 3.96 0.53
CA GLU A 72 -8.25 5.29 1.15
C GLU A 72 -8.64 5.28 2.64
N SER A 73 -9.64 4.50 3.04
CA SER A 73 -10.03 4.35 4.46
C SER A 73 -8.85 3.82 5.28
N GLY A 74 -8.22 2.74 4.84
CA GLY A 74 -7.05 2.17 5.51
C GLY A 74 -5.81 3.08 5.51
N LEU A 75 -5.69 3.99 4.53
CA LEU A 75 -4.68 5.04 4.55
C LEU A 75 -4.93 6.00 5.72
N TYR A 76 -6.17 6.45 5.91
CA TYR A 76 -6.53 7.31 7.05
C TYR A 76 -6.38 6.60 8.39
N SER A 77 -6.63 5.29 8.47
CA SER A 77 -6.44 4.56 9.73
C SER A 77 -4.98 4.48 10.19
N LEU A 78 -4.01 4.66 9.29
CA LEU A 78 -2.58 4.67 9.61
C LEU A 78 -2.04 6.05 10.02
N GLY A 79 -2.70 7.14 9.63
CA GLY A 79 -2.26 8.52 9.90
C GLY A 79 -2.88 9.08 11.17
#